data_AF-A0A661WD37-F1
#
_entry.id   AF-A0A661WD37-F1
#
_cell.length_a   1.000
_cell.length_b   1.000
_cell.length_c   1.000
_cell.angle_alpha   90.00
_cell.angle_beta   90.00
_cell.angle_gamma   90.00
#
_symmetry.space_group_name_H-M   'P 1'
#
loop_
_entity.id
_entity.type
_entity.pdbx_description
1 polymer ?
#
loop_
_entity_poly.entity_id
_entity_poly.type
_entity_poly.pdbx_seq_one_letter_code
_entity_poly.pdbx_strand_id
1 'polypeptide(L)'
;MDSVLTLIEISEVEDPVGDAPLGVFANQDLQTLYDDLIDRGNQSLVESLLVGGAIEEIDILDLQDYLAQTDDGAVIEVYQNLLNGSINHLRAFVRTYERQTGESYLPQFMSQEAYDELMASSAVRGNGGGMGMNAAPQGKGQGQSN
;
A
#
# COMPACT_ATOMS: atom_id res chain seq x y z
N MET A 1 -5.92 -10.19 6.15
CA MET A 1 -5.20 -11.37 6.66
C MET A 1 -6.10 -12.61 6.66
N ASP A 2 -7.36 -12.48 7.08
CA ASP A 2 -8.34 -13.59 7.12
C ASP A 2 -8.58 -14.31 5.77
N SER A 3 -8.39 -13.62 4.65
CA SER A 3 -8.53 -14.19 3.31
C SER A 3 -7.46 -15.24 2.98
N VAL A 4 -6.23 -15.08 3.48
CA VAL A 4 -5.15 -16.08 3.26
C VAL A 4 -5.41 -17.32 4.11
N LEU A 5 -5.80 -17.15 5.37
CA LEU A 5 -6.20 -18.25 6.24
C LEU A 5 -7.37 -19.05 5.64
N THR A 6 -8.36 -18.36 5.06
CA THR A 6 -9.48 -19.02 4.36
C THR A 6 -9.00 -19.90 3.21
N LEU A 7 -8.01 -19.45 2.42
CA LEU A 7 -7.42 -20.27 1.35
C LEU A 7 -6.63 -21.46 1.88
N ILE A 8 -5.87 -21.29 2.97
CA ILE A 8 -5.13 -22.37 3.63
C ILE A 8 -6.09 -23.47 4.10
N GLU A 9 -7.16 -23.08 4.79
CA GLU A 9 -8.18 -24.01 5.29
C GLU A 9 -8.88 -24.77 4.15
N ILE A 10 -9.28 -24.08 3.08
CA ILE A 10 -9.92 -24.72 1.91
C ILE A 10 -8.96 -25.65 1.16
N SER A 11 -7.66 -25.30 1.13
CA SER A 11 -6.63 -26.08 0.46
C SER A 11 -6.13 -27.28 1.29
N GLU A 12 -6.62 -27.43 2.53
CA GLU A 12 -6.17 -28.45 3.49
C GLU A 12 -4.65 -28.45 3.72
N VAL A 13 -4.03 -27.26 3.65
CA VAL A 13 -2.60 -27.06 3.92
C VAL A 13 -2.43 -26.69 5.40
N GLU A 14 -1.31 -27.10 6.01
CA GLU A 14 -0.98 -26.73 7.38
C GLU A 14 -0.78 -25.21 7.50
N ASP A 15 -1.46 -24.57 8.45
CA ASP A 15 -1.28 -23.14 8.74
C ASP A 15 0.11 -22.91 9.36
N PRO A 16 0.99 -22.15 8.69
CA PRO A 16 2.34 -21.89 9.18
C PRO A 16 2.38 -20.91 10.37
N VAL A 17 1.27 -20.22 10.68
CA VAL A 17 1.19 -19.26 11.79
C VAL A 17 0.66 -19.93 13.06
N GLY A 18 -0.50 -20.61 12.99
CA GLY A 18 -1.10 -21.30 14.14
C GLY A 18 -1.21 -20.40 15.39
N ASP A 19 -0.78 -20.93 16.53
CA ASP A 19 -0.77 -20.21 17.82
C ASP A 19 0.54 -19.43 18.08
N ALA A 20 1.33 -19.13 17.04
CA ALA A 20 2.60 -18.43 17.19
C ALA A 20 2.39 -17.04 17.84
N PRO A 21 3.21 -16.67 18.86
CA PRO A 21 3.18 -15.33 19.43
C PRO A 21 3.54 -14.25 18.40
N LEU A 22 3.14 -13.00 18.68
CA LEU A 22 3.56 -11.85 17.87
C LEU A 22 5.08 -11.79 17.75
N GLY A 23 5.57 -11.59 16.52
CA GLY A 23 7.00 -11.51 16.22
C GLY A 23 7.72 -12.87 16.16
N VAL A 24 6.98 -13.98 16.19
CA VAL A 24 7.55 -15.34 16.05
C VAL A 24 7.09 -15.93 14.72
N PHE A 25 8.05 -16.30 13.88
CA PHE A 25 7.80 -16.90 12.58
C PHE A 25 8.50 -18.26 12.45
N ALA A 26 7.81 -19.25 11.89
CA ALA A 26 8.41 -20.56 11.61
C ALA A 26 9.48 -20.49 10.50
N ASN A 27 9.27 -19.59 9.52
CA ASN A 27 10.24 -19.31 8.47
C ASN A 27 11.37 -18.41 9.02
N GLN A 28 12.61 -18.89 8.96
CA GLN A 28 13.77 -18.17 9.50
C GLN A 28 14.13 -16.90 8.73
N ASP A 29 13.84 -16.84 7.43
CA ASP A 29 14.04 -15.63 6.63
C ASP A 29 13.05 -14.54 7.09
N LEU A 30 11.79 -14.92 7.36
CA LEU A 30 10.79 -14.00 7.92
C LEU A 30 11.12 -13.59 9.36
N GLN A 31 11.66 -14.50 10.18
CA GLN A 31 12.10 -14.15 11.53
C GLN A 31 13.24 -13.13 11.49
N THR A 32 14.25 -13.36 10.64
CA THR A 32 15.39 -12.45 10.47
C THR A 32 14.91 -11.09 9.96
N LEU A 33 14.03 -11.08 8.95
CA LEU A 33 13.45 -9.85 8.43
C LEU A 33 12.66 -9.10 9.50
N TYR A 34 11.87 -9.78 10.33
CA TYR A 34 11.16 -9.16 11.43
C TYR A 34 12.11 -8.51 12.44
N ASP A 35 13.12 -9.25 12.90
CA ASP A 35 14.09 -8.76 13.88
C ASP A 35 14.81 -7.50 13.36
N ASP A 36 15.30 -7.54 12.11
CA ASP A 36 15.97 -6.41 11.45
C ASP A 36 15.05 -5.18 11.30
N LEU A 37 13.80 -5.39 10.89
CA LEU A 37 12.85 -4.30 10.68
C LEU A 37 12.38 -3.68 12.00
N ILE A 38 12.25 -4.47 13.06
CA ILE A 38 11.93 -3.95 14.41
C ILE A 38 13.09 -3.14 14.96
N ASP A 39 14.32 -3.65 14.87
CA ASP A 39 15.52 -2.95 15.34
C ASP A 39 15.69 -1.61 14.63
N ARG A 40 15.42 -1.58 13.32
CA ARG A 40 15.44 -0.35 12.53
C ARG A 40 14.28 0.58 12.89
N GLY A 41 13.05 0.09 12.92
CA GLY A 41 11.85 0.90 13.17
C GLY A 41 11.84 1.53 14.56
N ASN A 42 12.50 0.91 15.54
CA ASN A 42 12.64 1.45 16.90
C ASN A 42 13.60 2.64 17.01
N GLN A 43 14.38 2.94 15.97
CA GLN A 43 15.37 4.03 16.03
C GLN A 43 14.69 5.40 16.02
N SER A 44 13.65 5.58 15.21
CA SER A 44 12.92 6.85 15.12
C SER A 44 11.60 6.71 14.37
N LEU A 45 10.74 7.74 14.47
CA LEU A 45 9.53 7.84 13.64
C LEU A 45 9.88 7.77 12.14
N VAL A 46 10.96 8.42 11.71
CA VAL A 46 11.39 8.41 10.30
C VAL A 46 11.73 6.99 9.86
N GLU A 47 12.54 6.27 10.63
CA GLU A 47 12.88 4.88 10.33
C GLU A 47 11.66 3.97 10.37
N SER A 48 10.72 4.18 11.29
CA SER A 48 9.47 3.40 11.32
C SER A 48 8.61 3.59 10.06
N LEU A 49 8.59 4.79 9.48
CA LEU A 49 7.86 5.08 8.24
C LEU A 49 8.56 4.45 7.03
N LEU A 50 9.90 4.45 7.02
CA LEU A 50 10.68 3.76 6.00
C LEU A 50 10.52 2.23 6.10
N VAL A 51 10.51 1.67 7.32
CA VAL A 51 10.22 0.24 7.55
C VAL A 51 8.82 -0.12 7.07
N GLY A 52 7.81 0.72 7.34
CA GLY A 52 6.47 0.55 6.80
C GLY A 52 6.46 0.53 5.26
N GLY A 53 7.15 1.48 4.61
CA GLY A 53 7.30 1.48 3.15
C GLY A 53 8.01 0.22 2.62
N ALA A 54 9.08 -0.21 3.29
CA ALA A 54 9.84 -1.41 2.92
C ALA A 54 8.99 -2.69 2.95
N ILE A 55 8.18 -2.88 3.99
CA ILE A 55 7.28 -4.04 4.10
C ILE A 55 6.32 -4.10 2.92
N GLU A 56 5.70 -2.97 2.58
CA GLU A 56 4.74 -2.91 1.49
C GLU A 56 5.41 -3.10 0.12
N GLU A 57 6.66 -2.64 -0.06
CA GLU A 57 7.43 -2.92 -1.28
C GLU A 57 7.72 -4.41 -1.44
N ILE A 58 8.15 -5.09 -0.37
CA ILE A 58 8.42 -6.54 -0.38
C ILE A 58 7.12 -7.30 -0.71
N ASP A 59 6.02 -6.97 -0.04
CA ASP A 59 4.74 -7.62 -0.26
C ASP A 59 4.23 -7.42 -1.70
N ILE A 60 4.40 -6.24 -2.29
CA ILE A 60 4.07 -5.98 -3.69
C ILE A 60 4.88 -6.85 -4.64
N LEU A 61 6.20 -6.92 -4.45
CA LEU A 61 7.10 -7.71 -5.30
C LEU A 61 6.76 -9.20 -5.21
N ASP A 62 6.61 -9.72 -3.99
CA ASP A 62 6.28 -11.12 -3.76
C ASP A 62 4.91 -11.49 -4.33
N LEU A 63 3.88 -10.64 -4.14
CA LEU A 63 2.55 -10.88 -4.71
C LEU A 63 2.55 -10.85 -6.23
N GLN A 64 3.33 -9.95 -6.86
CA GLN A 64 3.49 -9.93 -8.32
C GLN A 64 4.15 -11.22 -8.82
N ASP A 65 5.20 -11.68 -8.14
CA ASP A 65 5.90 -12.92 -8.48
C ASP A 65 4.99 -14.15 -8.29
N TYR A 66 4.21 -14.22 -7.20
CA TYR A 66 3.29 -15.34 -6.98
C TYR A 66 2.11 -15.34 -7.94
N LEU A 67 1.57 -14.17 -8.31
CA LEU A 67 0.53 -14.05 -9.33
C LEU A 67 0.99 -14.56 -10.71
N ALA A 68 2.29 -14.43 -11.02
CA ALA A 68 2.85 -14.96 -12.26
C ALA A 68 3.02 -16.49 -12.27
N GLN A 69 2.92 -17.14 -11.10
CA GLN A 69 3.19 -18.57 -10.90
C GLN A 69 1.94 -19.42 -10.68
N THR A 70 0.74 -18.81 -10.64
CA THR A 70 -0.51 -19.51 -10.38
C THR A 70 -1.57 -19.21 -11.43
N ASP A 71 -2.41 -20.19 -11.73
CA ASP A 71 -3.60 -20.08 -12.55
C ASP A 71 -4.89 -20.36 -11.76
N ASP A 72 -4.78 -20.57 -10.44
CA ASP A 72 -5.92 -20.79 -9.56
C ASP A 72 -6.69 -19.47 -9.35
N GLY A 73 -7.93 -19.43 -9.86
CA GLY A 73 -8.76 -18.23 -9.81
C GLY A 73 -9.03 -17.69 -8.40
N ALA A 74 -9.15 -18.57 -7.40
CA ALA A 74 -9.38 -18.15 -6.02
C ALA A 74 -8.13 -17.53 -5.40
N VAL A 75 -6.96 -18.13 -5.65
CA VAL A 75 -5.66 -17.59 -5.21
C VAL A 75 -5.39 -16.25 -5.88
N ILE A 76 -5.63 -16.15 -7.19
CA ILE A 76 -5.47 -14.91 -7.96
C ILE A 76 -6.36 -13.80 -7.38
N GLU A 77 -7.62 -14.07 -7.06
CA GLU A 77 -8.52 -13.08 -6.50
C GLU A 77 -8.00 -12.54 -5.15
N VAL A 78 -7.54 -13.42 -4.26
CA VAL A 78 -7.00 -13.01 -2.97
C VAL A 78 -5.71 -12.21 -3.14
N TYR A 79 -4.77 -12.67 -3.97
CA TYR A 79 -3.50 -11.97 -4.18
C TYR A 79 -3.68 -10.61 -4.85
N GLN A 80 -4.59 -10.47 -5.80
CA GLN A 80 -4.91 -9.16 -6.39
C GLN A 80 -5.50 -8.19 -5.35
N ASN A 81 -6.36 -8.68 -4.45
CA ASN A 81 -6.93 -7.86 -3.39
C ASN A 81 -5.85 -7.42 -2.38
N LEU A 82 -4.95 -8.32 -2.00
CA LEU A 82 -3.79 -7.98 -1.16
C LEU A 82 -2.90 -6.94 -1.85
N LEU A 83 -2.52 -7.18 -3.11
CA LEU A 83 -1.66 -6.29 -3.89
C LEU A 83 -2.23 -4.86 -3.95
N ASN A 84 -3.53 -4.73 -4.18
CA ASN A 84 -4.20 -3.42 -4.15
C ASN A 84 -4.15 -2.76 -2.76
N GLY A 85 -4.26 -3.55 -1.69
CA GLY A 85 -4.10 -3.10 -0.31
C GLY A 85 -2.69 -2.56 -0.05
N SER A 86 -1.67 -3.36 -0.38
CA SER A 86 -0.26 -3.05 -0.14
C SER A 86 0.19 -1.82 -0.92
N ILE A 87 -0.29 -1.68 -2.17
CA ILE A 87 -0.11 -0.47 -2.97
C ILE A 87 -0.69 0.78 -2.27
N ASN A 88 -1.86 0.66 -1.63
CA ASN A 88 -2.48 1.78 -0.91
C ASN A 88 -1.75 2.10 0.40
N HIS A 89 -1.26 1.09 1.10
CA HIS A 89 -0.43 1.27 2.30
C HIS A 89 0.90 1.93 1.97
N LEU A 90 1.60 1.48 0.92
CA LEU A 90 2.85 2.10 0.46
C LEU A 90 2.65 3.59 0.21
N ARG A 91 1.57 3.97 -0.49
CA ARG A 91 1.21 5.38 -0.70
C ARG A 91 0.96 6.13 0.60
N ALA A 92 0.34 5.50 1.59
CA ALA A 92 0.09 6.13 2.90
C ALA A 92 1.39 6.35 3.68
N PHE A 93 2.32 5.40 3.65
CA PHE A 93 3.65 5.53 4.24
C PHE A 93 4.46 6.61 3.54
N VAL A 94 4.54 6.59 2.20
CA VAL A 94 5.21 7.63 1.38
C VAL A 94 4.68 9.01 1.73
N ARG A 95 3.36 9.24 1.65
CA ARG A 95 2.75 10.55 1.95
C ARG A 95 3.00 11.00 3.39
N THR A 96 3.11 10.07 4.32
CA THR A 96 3.37 10.40 5.72
C THR A 96 4.85 10.70 5.93
N TYR A 97 5.76 9.93 5.35
CA TYR A 97 7.19 10.19 5.33
C TYR A 97 7.46 11.60 4.80
N GLU A 98 7.02 11.89 3.58
CA GLU A 98 7.26 13.18 2.91
C GLU A 98 6.70 14.35 3.70
N ARG A 99 5.54 14.19 4.35
CA ARG A 99 4.96 15.22 5.21
C ARG A 99 5.75 15.44 6.50
N GLN A 100 6.33 14.39 7.08
CA GLN A 100 7.07 14.47 8.35
C GLN A 100 8.50 14.96 8.16
N THR A 101 9.14 14.62 7.03
CA THR A 101 10.55 14.93 6.77
C THR A 101 10.73 16.12 5.83
N GLY A 102 9.77 16.36 4.92
CA GLY A 102 9.94 17.28 3.80
C GLY A 102 10.80 16.72 2.66
N GLU A 103 11.20 15.44 2.75
CA GLU A 103 12.04 14.76 1.77
C GLU A 103 11.20 13.78 0.93
N SER A 104 11.58 13.58 -0.33
CA SER A 104 10.97 12.56 -1.19
C SER A 104 11.32 11.15 -0.71
N TYR A 105 10.33 10.26 -0.73
CA TYR A 105 10.56 8.84 -0.48
C TYR A 105 11.37 8.22 -1.62
N LEU A 106 12.37 7.40 -1.29
CA LEU A 106 13.12 6.60 -2.25
C LEU A 106 12.79 5.11 -2.01
N PRO A 107 12.46 4.34 -3.07
CA PRO A 107 12.19 2.92 -2.91
C PRO A 107 13.45 2.19 -2.44
N GLN A 108 13.25 1.20 -1.59
CA GLN A 108 14.33 0.51 -0.87
C GLN A 108 14.60 -0.88 -1.44
N PHE A 109 13.56 -1.53 -1.96
CA PHE A 109 13.60 -2.89 -2.51
C PHE A 109 13.15 -2.92 -3.96
N MET A 110 12.08 -2.20 -4.31
CA MET A 110 11.65 -2.11 -5.70
C MET A 110 12.54 -1.16 -6.51
N SER A 111 12.63 -1.39 -7.81
CA SER A 111 13.34 -0.47 -8.70
C SER A 111 12.63 0.89 -8.74
N GLN A 112 13.39 1.96 -8.99
CA GLN A 112 12.82 3.30 -9.17
C GLN A 112 11.77 3.34 -10.28
N GLU A 113 12.02 2.64 -11.40
CA GLU A 113 11.09 2.58 -12.53
C GLU A 113 9.76 1.92 -12.13
N ALA A 114 9.81 0.78 -11.45
CA ALA A 114 8.61 0.09 -10.98
C ALA A 114 7.82 0.94 -9.97
N TYR A 115 8.52 1.61 -9.06
CA TYR A 115 7.93 2.54 -8.12
C TYR A 115 7.21 3.70 -8.82
N ASP A 116 7.87 4.33 -9.79
CA ASP A 116 7.33 5.47 -10.53
C ASP A 116 6.06 5.08 -11.31
N GLU A 117 6.07 3.91 -11.97
CA GLU A 117 4.90 3.36 -12.66
C GLU A 117 3.73 3.11 -11.69
N LEU A 118 4.03 2.49 -10.55
CA LEU A 118 3.05 2.17 -9.51
C LEU A 118 2.42 3.43 -8.91
N MET A 119 3.21 4.48 -8.68
CA MET A 119 2.71 5.76 -8.19
C MET A 119 1.89 6.50 -9.26
N ALA A 120 2.32 6.46 -10.53
CA ALA A 120 1.62 7.09 -11.65
C ALA A 120 0.25 6.43 -11.94
N SER A 121 0.14 5.11 -11.84
CA SER A 121 -1.08 4.34 -12.15
C SER A 121 -2.33 4.77 -11.38
N SER A 122 -2.16 5.40 -10.22
CA SER A 122 -3.26 5.89 -9.37
C SER A 122 -3.69 7.32 -9.63
N ALA A 123 -2.81 8.18 -10.16
CA ALA A 123 -3.16 9.55 -10.52
C ALA A 123 -4.27 9.57 -11.59
N VAL A 124 -4.36 8.53 -12.41
CA VAL A 124 -5.36 8.38 -13.48
C VAL A 124 -6.76 8.01 -12.96
N ARG A 125 -6.88 7.37 -11.78
CA ARG A 125 -8.18 6.95 -11.22
C ARG A 125 -8.89 8.02 -10.37
N GLY A 126 -8.24 9.16 -10.13
CA GLY A 126 -8.74 10.23 -9.26
C GLY A 126 -9.45 11.41 -9.94
N ASN A 127 -9.59 11.42 -11.28
CA ASN A 127 -10.20 12.54 -12.00
C ASN A 127 -11.62 12.21 -12.47
N GLY A 128 -12.55 12.12 -11.53
CA GLY A 128 -13.95 11.83 -11.81
C GLY A 128 -14.90 12.49 -10.81
N GLY A 129 -15.31 13.73 -11.11
CA GLY A 129 -16.61 14.25 -10.67
C GLY A 129 -16.58 15.53 -9.84
N GLY A 130 -16.93 16.66 -10.49
CA GLY A 130 -17.48 17.81 -9.78
C GLY A 130 -17.11 19.17 -10.36
N MET A 131 -17.51 19.47 -11.61
CA MET A 131 -17.61 20.86 -12.08
C MET A 131 -18.47 21.66 -11.09
N GLY A 132 -17.84 22.57 -10.35
CA GLY A 132 -18.51 23.59 -9.55
C GLY A 132 -19.20 24.61 -10.46
N MET A 133 -20.41 24.28 -10.92
CA MET A 133 -21.33 25.25 -11.52
C MET A 133 -22.15 25.91 -10.41
N ASN A 134 -21.54 26.88 -9.72
CA ASN A 134 -22.30 27.87 -8.95
C ASN A 134 -22.68 29.03 -9.89
N ALA A 135 -23.74 28.80 -10.68
CA ALA A 135 -24.43 29.85 -11.42
C ALA A 135 -25.65 30.32 -10.61
N ALA A 136 -25.47 31.39 -9.85
CA ALA A 136 -26.42 32.51 -9.62
C ALA A 136 -25.94 33.33 -8.40
N PRO A 137 -26.10 34.67 -8.46
CA PRO A 137 -27.31 35.18 -7.81
C PRO A 137 -28.11 36.17 -8.65
N GLN A 138 -29.41 36.15 -8.33
CA GLN A 138 -30.45 37.14 -8.60
C GLN A 138 -29.95 38.59 -8.65
N GLY A 139 -30.53 39.34 -9.59
CA GLY A 139 -30.20 40.73 -9.83
C GLY A 139 -30.69 41.73 -8.78
N LYS A 140 -30.27 42.99 -9.01
CA LYS A 140 -30.94 44.22 -8.59
C LYS A 140 -30.49 45.33 -9.55
N GLY A 141 -31.47 45.97 -10.18
CA GLY A 141 -31.23 47.13 -11.03
C GLY A 141 -30.97 48.42 -10.25
N GLN A 142 -30.31 49.35 -10.93
CA GLN A 142 -30.29 50.82 -10.83
C GLN A 142 -29.18 51.22 -11.82
N GLY A 143 -29.35 52.03 -12.88
CA GLY A 143 -30.21 53.20 -13.04
C GLY A 143 -29.42 54.45 -12.66
N GLN A 144 -28.71 55.05 -13.62
CA GLN A 144 -28.21 56.46 -13.74
C GLN A 144 -26.90 56.49 -14.55
N SER A 145 -26.91 56.90 -15.83
CA SER A 145 -26.75 58.28 -16.34
C SER A 145 -25.35 58.89 -16.13
N ASN A 146 -24.56 58.92 -17.20
CA ASN A 146 -24.09 60.14 -17.87
C ASN A 146 -23.67 59.83 -19.30
#